data_AF-A0A7W7BMV9-F1
#
_entry.id   AF-A0A7W7BMV9-F1
#
_cell.length_a   1.000
_cell.length_b   1.000
_cell.length_c   1.000
_cell.angle_alpha   90.00
_cell.angle_beta   90.00
_cell.angle_gamma   90.00
#
_symmetry.space_group_name_H-M   'P 1'
#
loop_
_entity.id
_entity.type
_entity.pdbx_description
1 polymer ?
#
loop_
_entity_poly.entity_id
_entity_poly.type
_entity_poly.pdbx_seq_one_letter_code
_entity_poly.pdbx_strand_id
1 'polypeptide(L)'
;MTGDEVFDTIAHEMTALDGVSRNHRGSLIVSGSSSGAVRAMTSGGQVVVKLDPMRTAALVDAGVGTHYKGQKNAWLQLPADLDFDHVRGLILEALTA
;
A
#
# COMPACT_ATOMS: atom_id res chain seq x y z
N MET A 1 0.80 -15.73 -7.80
CA MET A 1 -0.22 -15.03 -7.01
C MET A 1 -0.58 -13.75 -7.74
N THR A 2 -1.85 -13.39 -7.81
CA THR A 2 -2.27 -12.06 -8.31
C THR A 2 -1.90 -10.99 -7.27
N GLY A 3 -1.91 -9.70 -7.65
CA GLY A 3 -1.69 -8.64 -6.66
C GLY A 3 -2.76 -8.60 -5.57
N ASP A 4 -3.98 -9.08 -5.85
CA ASP A 4 -5.04 -9.25 -4.86
C ASP A 4 -4.72 -10.37 -3.86
N GLU A 5 -4.23 -11.52 -4.32
CA GLU A 5 -3.82 -12.63 -3.43
C GLU A 5 -2.62 -12.26 -2.55
N VAL A 6 -1.63 -11.55 -3.13
CA VAL A 6 -0.48 -11.01 -2.39
C VAL A 6 -0.96 -10.03 -1.32
N PHE A 7 -1.83 -9.10 -1.70
CA PHE A 7 -2.35 -8.10 -0.77
C PHE A 7 -3.20 -8.73 0.35
N ASP A 8 -4.07 -9.69 0.04
CA ASP A 8 -4.90 -10.36 1.03
C ASP A 8 -4.07 -11.09 2.08
N THR A 9 -3.01 -11.78 1.65
CA THR A 9 -2.07 -12.45 2.55
C THR A 9 -1.41 -11.44 3.50
N ILE A 10 -0.83 -10.37 2.95
CA ILE A 10 -0.16 -9.34 3.75
C ILE A 10 -1.17 -8.61 4.65
N ALA A 11 -2.35 -8.28 4.15
CA ALA A 11 -3.38 -7.59 4.92
C ALA A 11 -3.84 -8.41 6.12
N HIS A 12 -3.94 -9.73 5.98
CA HIS A 12 -4.21 -10.61 7.11
C HIS A 12 -3.14 -10.50 8.19
N GLU A 13 -1.85 -10.55 7.83
CA GLU A 13 -0.74 -10.35 8.75
C GLU A 13 -0.78 -8.97 9.43
N MET A 14 -0.98 -7.91 8.65
CA MET A 14 -0.90 -6.52 9.13
C MET A 14 -2.05 -6.14 10.06
N THR A 15 -3.20 -6.82 9.99
CA THR A 15 -4.31 -6.59 10.92
C THR A 15 -4.04 -7.02 12.35
N ALA A 16 -2.93 -7.74 12.60
CA ALA A 16 -2.45 -8.02 13.95
C ALA A 16 -1.72 -6.81 14.58
N LEU A 17 -1.36 -5.79 13.80
CA LEU A 17 -0.73 -4.57 14.29
C LEU A 17 -1.76 -3.68 15.00
N ASP A 18 -1.36 -3.11 16.12
CA ASP A 18 -2.24 -2.27 16.92
C ASP A 18 -2.66 -1.01 16.13
N GLY A 19 -3.96 -0.71 16.14
CA GLY A 19 -4.52 0.41 15.37
C GLY A 19 -4.64 0.18 13.86
N VAL A 20 -4.27 -0.98 13.31
CA VAL A 20 -4.51 -1.31 11.89
C VAL A 20 -5.80 -2.11 11.73
N SER A 21 -6.61 -1.78 10.73
CA SER A 21 -7.81 -2.57 10.38
C SER A 21 -8.08 -2.60 8.88
N ARG A 22 -8.95 -3.53 8.44
CA ARG A 22 -9.50 -3.54 7.08
C ARG A 22 -10.87 -2.87 7.06
N ASN A 23 -11.06 -1.93 6.13
CA ASN A 23 -12.38 -1.32 5.91
C ASN A 23 -13.29 -2.24 5.04
N HIS A 24 -14.56 -1.86 4.87
CA HIS A 24 -15.54 -2.60 4.06
C HIS A 24 -15.17 -2.75 2.57
N ARG A 25 -14.16 -2.01 2.09
CA ARG A 25 -13.63 -2.08 0.72
C ARG A 25 -12.35 -2.92 0.63
N GLY A 26 -11.97 -3.58 1.71
CA GLY A 26 -10.76 -4.40 1.80
C GLY A 26 -9.47 -3.62 1.97
N SER A 27 -9.49 -2.29 2.04
CA SER A 27 -8.28 -1.48 2.20
C SER A 27 -7.77 -1.51 3.65
N LEU A 28 -6.46 -1.44 3.83
CA LEU A 28 -5.83 -1.25 5.14
C LEU A 28 -5.92 0.22 5.55
N ILE A 29 -6.41 0.45 6.76
CA ILE A 29 -6.53 1.77 7.40
C ILE A 29 -5.81 1.77 8.74
N VAL A 30 -5.31 2.94 9.15
CA VAL A 30 -4.76 3.18 10.49
C VAL A 30 -5.75 4.05 11.28
N SER A 31 -6.06 3.60 12.49
CA SER A 31 -6.96 4.21 13.47
C SER A 31 -6.30 5.45 14.08
N GLY A 32 -7.00 6.58 14.12
CA GLY A 32 -6.45 7.86 14.65
C GLY A 32 -6.57 9.05 13.68
N SER A 33 -6.84 8.78 12.40
CA SER A 33 -7.34 9.78 11.46
C SER A 33 -8.86 9.86 11.59
N SER A 34 -9.42 11.07 11.60
CA SER A 34 -10.86 11.38 11.68
C SER A 34 -11.73 10.73 10.57
N SER A 35 -11.13 9.95 9.67
CA SER A 35 -11.82 9.19 8.64
C SER A 35 -11.23 7.79 8.38
N GLY A 36 -10.28 7.33 9.20
CA GLY A 36 -9.47 6.15 8.91
C GLY A 36 -8.63 6.38 7.64
N ALA A 37 -7.36 6.75 7.80
CA ALA A 37 -6.52 7.04 6.65
C ALA A 37 -6.17 5.73 5.93
N VAL A 38 -6.70 5.53 4.72
CA VAL A 38 -6.28 4.41 3.87
C VAL A 38 -4.78 4.54 3.60
N ARG A 39 -4.06 3.45 3.88
CA ARG A 39 -2.61 3.34 3.71
C ARG A 39 -2.22 2.37 2.62
N ALA A 40 -3.01 1.32 2.41
CA ALA A 40 -2.80 0.39 1.31
C ALA A 40 -4.12 -0.21 0.83
N MET A 41 -4.20 -0.51 -0.46
CA MET A 41 -5.36 -1.11 -1.13
C MET A 41 -4.92 -1.85 -2.39
N THR A 42 -5.85 -2.56 -3.03
CA THR A 42 -5.67 -2.97 -4.42
C THR A 42 -6.52 -2.16 -5.38
N SER A 43 -6.05 -2.04 -6.62
CA SER A 43 -6.77 -1.41 -7.73
C SER A 43 -6.37 -2.10 -9.04
N GLY A 44 -7.35 -2.66 -9.75
CA GLY A 44 -7.09 -3.36 -11.02
C GLY A 44 -6.12 -4.55 -10.88
N GLY A 45 -6.14 -5.25 -9.74
CA GLY A 45 -5.25 -6.39 -9.47
C GLY A 45 -3.82 -5.99 -9.08
N GLN A 46 -3.55 -4.71 -8.84
CA GLN A 46 -2.24 -4.20 -8.38
C GLN A 46 -2.34 -3.61 -6.99
N VAL A 47 -1.26 -3.75 -6.21
CA VAL A 47 -1.14 -3.15 -4.88
C VAL A 47 -0.83 -1.67 -5.01
N VAL A 48 -1.52 -0.86 -4.21
CA VAL A 48 -1.32 0.59 -4.13
C VAL A 48 -1.07 0.96 -2.67
N VAL A 49 0.03 1.65 -2.40
CA VAL A 49 0.45 2.08 -1.06
C VAL A 49 0.53 3.60 -0.97
N LYS A 50 0.23 4.16 0.20
CA LYS A 50 0.31 5.60 0.50
C LYS A 50 1.52 5.87 1.39
N LEU A 51 2.55 6.45 0.80
CA LEU A 51 3.79 6.85 1.48
C LEU A 51 3.86 8.39 1.57
N ASP A 52 4.95 8.93 2.10
CA ASP A 52 5.20 10.37 1.96
C ASP A 52 5.48 10.73 0.48
N PRO A 53 5.15 11.95 0.02
CA PRO A 53 5.35 12.33 -1.38
C PRO A 53 6.81 12.26 -1.88
N MET A 54 7.79 12.52 -1.01
CA MET A 54 9.21 12.47 -1.40
C MET A 54 9.67 11.02 -1.59
N ARG A 55 9.24 10.13 -0.71
CA ARG A 55 9.49 8.69 -0.79
C ARG A 55 8.81 8.07 -2.00
N THR A 56 7.56 8.44 -2.28
CA THR A 56 6.88 8.00 -3.50
C THR A 56 7.63 8.44 -4.75
N ALA A 57 8.09 9.70 -4.80
CA ALA A 57 8.89 10.18 -5.93
C ALA A 57 10.21 9.41 -6.07
N ALA A 58 10.93 9.17 -4.97
CA ALA A 58 12.19 8.41 -4.99
C ALA A 58 12.01 6.97 -5.49
N LEU A 59 10.91 6.29 -5.12
CA LEU A 59 10.60 4.94 -5.58
C LEU A 59 10.19 4.91 -7.06
N VAL A 60 9.51 5.95 -7.55
CA VAL A 60 9.23 6.11 -8.98
C VAL A 60 10.51 6.33 -9.77
N ASP A 61 11.41 7.21 -9.30
CA ASP A 61 12.70 7.47 -9.96
C ASP A 61 13.60 6.23 -9.96
N ALA A 62 13.48 5.37 -8.94
CA ALA A 62 14.17 4.08 -8.85
C ALA A 62 13.50 2.96 -9.69
N GLY A 63 12.37 3.21 -10.34
CA GLY A 63 11.66 2.21 -11.15
C GLY A 63 10.92 1.13 -10.35
N VAL A 64 10.71 1.33 -9.04
CA VAL A 64 10.01 0.37 -8.17
C VAL A 64 8.50 0.35 -8.43
N GLY A 65 7.94 1.44 -8.95
CA GLY A 65 6.53 1.55 -9.26
C GLY A 65 6.20 2.83 -10.01
N THR A 66 4.91 3.14 -10.10
CA THR A 66 4.42 4.35 -10.78
C THR A 66 3.47 5.13 -9.88
N HIS A 67 3.31 6.42 -10.16
CA HIS A 67 2.27 7.21 -9.51
C HIS A 67 0.89 6.64 -9.81
N TYR A 68 0.11 6.36 -8.76
CA TYR A 68 -1.27 5.88 -8.93
C TYR A 68 -2.11 6.92 -9.69
N LYS A 69 -2.77 6.47 -10.78
CA LYS A 69 -3.51 7.32 -11.73
C LYS A 69 -2.66 8.41 -12.41
N GLY A 70 -1.34 8.27 -12.43
CA GLY A 70 -0.42 9.20 -13.11
C GLY A 70 -0.28 10.57 -12.45
N GLN A 71 -0.83 10.77 -11.25
CA GLN A 71 -0.72 12.04 -10.53
C GLN A 71 0.42 12.01 -9.53
N LYS A 72 1.29 13.03 -9.53
CA LYS A 72 2.32 13.19 -8.50
C LYS A 72 1.67 13.38 -7.13
N ASN A 73 1.54 12.29 -6.39
CA ASN A 73 0.89 12.24 -5.09
C ASN A 73 1.59 11.19 -4.21
N ALA A 74 1.09 11.05 -2.98
CA ALA A 74 1.56 10.08 -2.00
C ALA A 74 1.33 8.60 -2.38
N TRP A 75 0.58 8.31 -3.45
CA TRP A 75 0.17 6.96 -3.81
C TRP A 75 1.09 6.35 -4.88
N LEU A 76 1.69 5.22 -4.51
CA LEU A 76 2.54 4.40 -5.37
C LEU A 76 1.76 3.15 -5.78
N GLN A 77 1.64 2.91 -7.07
CA GLN A 77 1.13 1.68 -7.67
C GLN A 77 2.30 0.75 -7.97
N LEU A 78 2.29 -0.44 -7.38
CA LEU A 78 3.35 -1.43 -7.49
C LEU A 78 3.15 -2.30 -8.75
N PRO A 79 4.24 -2.70 -9.42
CA PRO A 79 4.16 -3.60 -10.56
C PRO A 79 3.74 -5.00 -10.07
N ALA A 80 3.06 -5.75 -10.93
CA ALA A 80 2.44 -7.02 -10.54
C ALA A 80 3.47 -8.14 -10.26
N ASP A 81 4.69 -7.97 -10.73
CA ASP A 81 5.83 -8.86 -10.59
C ASP A 81 6.80 -8.45 -9.47
N LEU A 82 6.48 -7.40 -8.69
CA LEU A 82 7.27 -7.07 -7.50
C LEU A 82 7.20 -8.23 -6.50
N ASP A 83 8.34 -8.59 -5.93
CA ASP A 83 8.41 -9.70 -4.99
C ASP A 83 7.62 -9.42 -3.71
N PHE A 84 7.16 -10.52 -3.09
CA PHE A 84 6.29 -10.48 -1.92
C PHE A 84 6.89 -9.68 -0.76
N ASP A 85 8.19 -9.83 -0.49
CA ASP A 85 8.86 -9.18 0.64
C ASP A 85 8.98 -7.67 0.44
N HIS A 86 9.25 -7.21 -0.79
CA HIS A 86 9.21 -5.78 -1.11
C HIS A 86 7.81 -5.20 -1.01
N VAL A 87 6.78 -5.89 -1.52
CA VAL A 87 5.38 -5.44 -1.36
C VAL A 87 5.02 -5.33 0.12
N ARG A 88 5.38 -6.35 0.91
CA ARG A 88 5.14 -6.39 2.35
C ARG A 88 5.85 -5.26 3.09
N GLY A 89 7.11 -5.00 2.76
CA GLY A 89 7.90 -3.92 3.35
C GLY A 89 7.29 -2.55 3.08
N LEU A 90 6.85 -2.28 1.84
CA LEU A 90 6.21 -1.01 1.48
C LEU A 90 4.83 -0.82 2.12
N ILE A 91 4.05 -1.89 2.29
CA ILE A 91 2.80 -1.83 3.05
C ILE A 91 3.07 -1.50 4.52
N LEU A 92 4.05 -2.16 5.13
CA LEU A 92 4.42 -1.89 6.52
C LEU A 92 4.88 -0.44 6.70
N GLU A 93 5.73 0.06 5.80
CA GLU A 93 6.19 1.45 5.77
C GLU A 93 5.00 2.42 5.73
N ALA A 94 4.02 2.17 4.84
CA ALA A 94 2.82 2.98 4.71
C ALA A 94 1.92 2.99 5.97
N LEU A 95 1.93 1.91 6.75
CA LEU A 95 1.15 1.80 7.99
C LEU A 95 1.80 2.52 9.17
N THR A 96 3.13 2.66 9.17
CA THR A 96 3.90 3.27 10.27
C THR A 96 4.25 4.75 10.06
N ALA A 97 3.92 5.32 8.89
CA ALA A 97 4.24 6.69 8.49
C ALA A 97 3.24 7.76 8.97
#